data_AF-A0A1E5QUR7-F1
#
_entry.id   AF-A0A1E5QUR7-F1
#
_cell.length_a   1.000
_cell.length_b   1.000
_cell.length_c   1.000
_cell.angle_alpha   90.00
_cell.angle_beta   90.00
_cell.angle_gamma   90.00
#
_symmetry.space_group_name_H-M   'P 1'
#
loop_
_entity.id
_entity.type
_entity.pdbx_description
1 polymer ?
#
loop_
_entity_poly.entity_id
_entity_poly.type
_entity_poly.pdbx_seq_one_letter_code
_entity_poly.pdbx_strand_id
1 'polypeptide(L)'
;MKDLKGLHFVTGEKGGVGKSLFAMVLLEYLNNLGIEHKFYDADRSSPDVGLAYGEFYHEFVSSLNKDTTSELDKLNDLVNNHDDVLASNKKDITNIDLEEEEEKEEEELSTKESKTQIYFSEDRRESFRADKLYNDVSDGNLVVVNLPAQVELLVNKWLTNRSILDDSDFPIYYWFVTDGSPESLTLMERSLRQYGDRIEHIIVRNSGLNKSVDDAIIRHSVLESMRSLKTKMVEMPQLILSNPQMQVVKINRLKLSDVTRSGAEIKGLGSLPQIRTKSFLQKCHIQIDKIAVFGEERT
;
A
#
# COMPACT_ATOMS: atom_id res chain seq x y z
N MET A 1 10.71 25.11 0.36
CA MET A 1 10.65 23.68 0.70
C MET A 1 11.42 22.95 -0.38
N LYS A 2 12.30 22.01 -0.02
CA LYS A 2 12.94 21.14 -1.01
C LYS A 2 11.82 20.26 -1.56
N ASP A 3 11.55 20.29 -2.87
CA ASP A 3 10.57 19.38 -3.46
C ASP A 3 11.03 17.94 -3.17
N LEU A 4 10.22 17.21 -2.39
CA LEU A 4 10.47 15.82 -1.99
C LEU A 4 10.16 14.87 -3.16
N LYS A 5 10.60 15.21 -4.38
CA LYS A 5 10.37 14.37 -5.56
C LYS A 5 11.24 13.12 -5.52
N GLY A 6 10.67 11.99 -5.92
CA GLY A 6 11.38 10.71 -5.96
C GLY A 6 10.46 9.53 -6.23
N LEU A 7 11.04 8.46 -6.77
CA LEU A 7 10.34 7.21 -7.07
C LEU A 7 10.69 6.15 -6.02
N HIS A 8 9.74 5.80 -5.16
CA HIS A 8 9.93 4.85 -4.06
C HIS A 8 9.22 3.53 -4.35
N PHE A 9 9.99 2.49 -4.66
CA PHE A 9 9.48 1.13 -4.79
C PHE A 9 9.57 0.38 -3.46
N VAL A 10 8.46 -0.24 -3.04
CA VAL A 10 8.44 -1.24 -1.96
C VAL A 10 8.53 -2.61 -2.59
N THR A 11 9.66 -3.29 -2.37
CA THR A 11 10.00 -4.57 -3.01
C THR A 11 10.49 -5.59 -1.98
N GLY A 12 10.88 -6.77 -2.45
CA GLY A 12 11.34 -7.90 -1.64
C GLY A 12 11.48 -9.18 -2.46
N GLU A 13 10.98 -9.15 -3.71
CA GLU A 13 11.02 -10.14 -4.80
C GLU A 13 10.40 -11.51 -4.48
N LYS A 14 10.41 -11.92 -3.21
CA LYS A 14 9.76 -13.10 -2.65
C LYS A 14 8.35 -12.77 -2.14
N GLY A 15 7.46 -13.76 -2.23
CA GLY A 15 6.12 -13.70 -1.63
C GLY A 15 6.17 -13.80 -0.10
N GLY A 16 5.27 -13.12 0.61
CA GLY A 16 5.11 -13.28 2.06
C GLY A 16 6.14 -12.59 2.97
N VAL A 17 7.13 -11.87 2.44
CA VAL A 17 8.15 -11.16 3.26
C VAL A 17 7.63 -9.91 3.98
N GLY A 18 6.38 -9.48 3.71
CA GLY A 18 5.74 -8.33 4.36
C GLY A 18 5.74 -7.01 3.57
N LYS A 19 5.91 -7.06 2.24
CA LYS A 19 5.93 -5.88 1.34
C LYS A 19 4.70 -4.98 1.54
N SER A 20 3.50 -5.53 1.43
CA SER A 20 2.25 -4.77 1.55
C SER A 20 2.10 -4.11 2.93
N LEU A 21 2.47 -4.80 4.01
CA LEU A 21 2.45 -4.22 5.36
C LEU A 21 3.44 -3.06 5.47
N PHE A 22 4.65 -3.19 4.91
CA PHE A 22 5.61 -2.09 4.90
C PHE A 22 5.15 -0.92 4.00
N ALA A 23 4.51 -1.19 2.87
CA ALA A 23 3.93 -0.15 2.03
C ALA A 23 2.88 0.66 2.80
N MET A 24 1.98 -0.01 3.53
CA MET A 24 1.04 0.67 4.44
C MET A 24 1.76 1.53 5.48
N VAL A 25 2.81 1.00 6.12
CA VAL A 25 3.64 1.77 7.07
C VAL A 25 4.25 3.02 6.44
N LEU A 26 4.78 2.90 5.22
CA LEU A 26 5.41 4.02 4.52
C LEU A 26 4.37 5.11 4.16
N LEU A 27 3.18 4.71 3.71
CA LEU A 27 2.09 5.63 3.41
C LEU A 27 1.58 6.33 4.67
N GLU A 28 1.41 5.60 5.77
CA GLU A 28 1.03 6.17 7.07
C GLU A 28 2.07 7.16 7.59
N TYR A 29 3.36 6.87 7.38
CA TYR A 29 4.44 7.77 7.71
C TYR A 29 4.33 9.09 6.92
N LEU A 30 4.18 9.01 5.59
CA LEU A 30 4.06 10.18 4.73
C LEU A 30 2.80 11.01 5.06
N ASN A 31 1.65 10.34 5.25
CA ASN A 31 0.39 10.96 5.66
C ASN A 31 0.53 11.69 7.00
N ASN A 32 1.18 11.08 7.98
CA ASN A 32 1.39 11.67 9.30
C ASN A 32 2.31 12.91 9.26
N LEU A 33 3.18 13.01 8.24
CA LEU A 33 4.02 14.19 8.02
C LEU A 33 3.36 15.25 7.12
N GLY A 34 2.18 14.98 6.57
CA GLY A 34 1.55 15.84 5.58
C GLY A 34 2.35 15.96 4.28
N ILE A 35 3.17 14.95 3.97
CA ILE A 35 3.93 14.92 2.71
C ILE A 35 2.99 14.45 1.61
N GLU A 36 2.71 15.34 0.66
CA GLU A 36 1.93 15.02 -0.53
C GLU A 36 2.66 13.98 -1.37
N HIS A 37 1.92 12.94 -1.77
CA HIS A 37 2.47 11.83 -2.54
C HIS A 37 1.38 11.15 -3.37
N LYS A 38 1.80 10.53 -4.47
CA LYS A 38 0.98 9.61 -5.26
C LYS A 38 1.32 8.17 -4.89
N PHE A 39 0.30 7.31 -4.85
CA PHE A 39 0.48 5.90 -4.53
C PHE A 39 -0.08 5.00 -5.64
N TYR A 40 0.68 3.98 -6.00
CA TYR A 40 0.29 2.95 -6.95
C TYR A 40 0.50 1.54 -6.38
N ASP A 41 -0.55 0.73 -6.39
CA ASP A 41 -0.45 -0.70 -6.08
C ASP A 41 -0.32 -1.51 -7.37
N ALA A 42 0.90 -1.96 -7.66
CA ALA A 42 1.18 -2.76 -8.85
C ALA A 42 0.96 -4.27 -8.61
N ASP A 43 0.63 -4.68 -7.39
CA ASP A 43 0.32 -6.07 -7.06
C ASP A 43 -1.13 -6.42 -7.39
N ARG A 44 -1.36 -6.82 -8.64
CA ARG A 44 -2.68 -7.24 -9.13
C ARG A 44 -3.21 -8.53 -8.48
N SER A 45 -2.35 -9.31 -7.83
CA SER A 45 -2.74 -10.60 -7.25
C SER A 45 -3.39 -10.45 -5.88
N SER A 46 -3.04 -9.39 -5.15
CA SER A 46 -3.57 -9.10 -3.81
C SER A 46 -3.42 -7.59 -3.54
N PRO A 47 -4.28 -6.73 -4.13
CA PRO A 47 -4.18 -5.27 -4.02
C PRO A 47 -4.66 -4.74 -2.66
N ASP A 48 -4.28 -5.40 -1.56
CA ASP A 48 -4.69 -5.09 -0.20
C ASP A 48 -4.33 -3.65 0.20
N VAL A 49 -3.26 -3.09 -0.38
CA VAL A 49 -2.81 -1.71 -0.09
C VAL A 49 -3.62 -0.72 -0.93
N GLY A 50 -3.79 -1.00 -2.22
CA GLY A 50 -4.62 -0.20 -3.14
C GLY A 50 -6.04 -0.01 -2.63
N LEU A 51 -6.65 -1.08 -2.11
CA LEU A 51 -8.02 -1.04 -1.58
C LEU A 51 -8.19 -0.13 -0.35
N ALA A 52 -7.15 0.01 0.47
CA ALA A 52 -7.19 0.83 1.68
C ALA A 52 -6.64 2.27 1.47
N TYR A 53 -5.70 2.46 0.55
CA TYR A 53 -4.95 3.72 0.40
C TYR A 53 -5.10 4.41 -0.96
N GLY A 54 -5.72 3.78 -1.97
CA GLY A 54 -5.91 4.38 -3.29
C GLY A 54 -6.90 5.56 -3.29
N GLU A 55 -6.64 6.57 -4.12
CA GLU A 55 -7.51 7.76 -4.27
C GLU A 55 -8.94 7.40 -4.70
N PHE A 56 -9.09 6.37 -5.55
CA PHE A 56 -10.39 5.86 -5.99
C PHE A 56 -11.27 5.36 -4.82
N TYR A 57 -10.66 4.89 -3.71
CA TYR A 57 -11.44 4.52 -2.52
C TYR A 57 -12.07 5.74 -1.85
N HIS A 58 -11.37 6.88 -1.80
CA HIS A 58 -11.92 8.11 -1.21
C HIS A 58 -13.07 8.67 -2.05
N GLU A 59 -12.96 8.65 -3.37
CA GLU A 59 -14.05 9.05 -4.27
C GLU A 59 -15.25 8.10 -4.14
N PHE A 60 -15.00 6.79 -4.06
CA PHE A 60 -16.02 5.77 -3.89
C PHE A 60 -16.75 5.84 -2.52
N VAL A 61 -16.01 5.96 -1.42
CA VAL A 61 -16.63 6.14 -0.08
C VAL A 61 -17.37 7.47 -0.01
N SER A 62 -16.86 8.52 -0.67
CA SER A 62 -17.55 9.81 -0.76
C SER A 62 -18.80 9.75 -1.63
N SER A 63 -18.87 8.91 -2.66
CA SER A 63 -20.08 8.69 -3.45
C SER A 63 -21.09 7.82 -2.70
N LEU A 64 -20.66 6.72 -2.08
CA LEU A 64 -21.53 5.86 -1.26
C LEU A 64 -22.20 6.61 -0.11
N ASN A 65 -21.49 7.51 0.58
CA ASN A 65 -22.06 8.32 1.67
C ASN A 65 -23.07 9.37 1.17
N LYS A 66 -22.94 9.85 -0.08
CA LYS A 66 -23.93 10.76 -0.69
C LYS A 66 -25.22 10.03 -1.04
N ASP A 67 -25.13 8.79 -1.52
CA ASP A 67 -26.31 8.03 -1.93
C ASP A 67 -27.05 7.42 -0.73
N THR A 68 -26.33 6.92 0.29
CA THR A 68 -26.96 6.38 1.51
C THR A 68 -27.65 7.44 2.36
N THR A 69 -27.13 8.66 2.47
CA THR A 69 -27.82 9.74 3.19
C THR A 69 -29.11 10.17 2.50
N SER A 70 -29.14 10.22 1.16
CA SER A 70 -30.36 10.56 0.41
C SER A 70 -31.46 9.48 0.55
N GLU A 71 -31.08 8.21 0.61
CA GLU A 71 -32.03 7.11 0.74
C GLU A 71 -32.50 6.89 2.18
N LEU A 72 -31.63 7.06 3.18
CA LEU A 72 -32.00 7.00 4.60
C LEU A 72 -32.89 8.18 5.00
N ASP A 73 -32.67 9.37 4.43
CA ASP A 73 -33.55 10.53 4.66
C ASP A 73 -34.92 10.31 3.99
N LYS A 74 -34.95 9.78 2.76
CA LYS A 74 -36.22 9.40 2.09
C LYS A 74 -36.97 8.30 2.85
N LEU A 75 -36.26 7.30 3.37
CA LEU A 75 -36.86 6.19 4.12
C LEU A 75 -37.39 6.68 5.49
N ASN A 76 -36.68 7.58 6.16
CA ASN A 76 -37.15 8.21 7.39
C ASN A 76 -38.36 9.14 7.16
N ASP A 77 -38.40 9.87 6.04
CA ASP A 77 -39.56 10.69 5.68
C ASP A 77 -40.81 9.85 5.31
N LEU A 78 -40.59 8.65 4.76
CA LEU A 78 -41.65 7.67 4.48
C LEU A 78 -42.16 6.97 5.75
N VAL A 79 -41.28 6.67 6.70
CA VAL A 79 -41.62 6.00 7.97
C VAL A 79 -42.30 6.97 8.95
N ASN A 80 -41.93 8.25 8.95
CA ASN A 80 -42.51 9.25 9.87
C ASN A 80 -43.88 9.81 9.42
N ASN A 81 -44.38 9.45 8.23
CA ASN A 81 -45.66 9.94 7.70
C ASN A 81 -46.78 8.89 7.65
N HIS A 82 -46.61 7.71 8.25
CA HIS A 82 -47.65 6.69 8.28
C HIS A 82 -47.82 6.03 9.65
N ASP A 83 -48.19 6.84 10.65
CA ASP A 83 -48.97 6.38 11.80
C ASP A 83 -50.46 6.47 11.45
N ASP A 84 -50.94 5.60 10.56
CA ASP A 84 -52.30 5.04 10.65
C ASP A 84 -52.55 3.99 9.56
N VAL A 85 -53.31 2.96 9.96
CA VAL A 85 -53.79 1.80 9.19
C VAL A 85 -52.85 0.59 9.15
N LEU A 86 -53.01 -0.24 10.18
CA LEU A 86 -52.71 -1.67 10.20
C LEU A 86 -53.47 -2.46 9.10
N ALA A 87 -52.83 -3.55 8.69
CA ALA A 87 -53.39 -4.77 8.09
C ALA A 87 -53.84 -4.72 6.62
N SER A 88 -52.96 -5.13 5.71
CA SER A 88 -53.14 -6.29 4.82
C SER A 88 -52.03 -6.35 3.76
N ASN A 89 -51.74 -7.56 3.28
CA ASN A 89 -50.87 -7.90 2.15
C ASN A 89 -49.35 -7.91 2.40
N LYS A 90 -48.89 -9.04 2.95
CA LYS A 90 -47.74 -9.75 2.36
C LYS A 90 -48.05 -10.00 0.89
N LYS A 91 -47.30 -9.39 -0.02
CA LYS A 91 -46.91 -9.95 -1.33
C LYS A 91 -45.99 -9.00 -2.10
N ASP A 92 -44.88 -9.57 -2.53
CA ASP A 92 -44.16 -9.27 -3.76
C ASP A 92 -43.58 -7.85 -3.91
N ILE A 93 -42.43 -7.62 -3.29
CA ILE A 93 -41.39 -6.78 -3.89
C ILE A 93 -40.26 -7.74 -4.28
N THR A 94 -40.05 -7.86 -5.57
CA THR A 94 -39.13 -8.76 -6.24
C THR A 94 -37.67 -8.37 -5.97
N ASN A 95 -36.91 -9.27 -5.35
CA ASN A 95 -35.45 -9.19 -5.13
C ASN A 95 -34.60 -9.32 -6.42
N ILE A 96 -35.18 -9.10 -7.60
CA ILE A 96 -34.52 -9.44 -8.88
C ILE A 96 -33.81 -8.21 -9.49
N ASP A 97 -34.27 -6.99 -9.17
CA ASP A 97 -33.71 -5.78 -9.78
C ASP A 97 -32.48 -5.23 -9.03
N LEU A 98 -32.33 -5.53 -7.72
CA LEU A 98 -31.19 -5.07 -6.92
C LEU A 98 -29.91 -5.90 -7.18
N GLU A 99 -30.04 -7.22 -7.39
CA GLU A 99 -28.88 -8.07 -7.71
C GLU A 99 -28.34 -7.77 -9.13
N GLU A 100 -29.21 -7.45 -10.09
CA GLU A 100 -28.79 -7.07 -11.46
C GLU A 100 -28.22 -5.65 -11.56
N GLU A 101 -28.62 -4.72 -10.69
CA GLU A 101 -28.01 -3.39 -10.59
C GLU A 101 -26.67 -3.44 -9.84
N GLU A 102 -26.56 -4.23 -8.76
CA GLU A 102 -25.28 -4.50 -8.08
C GLU A 102 -24.27 -5.19 -9.01
N GLU A 103 -24.69 -6.20 -9.79
CA GLU A 103 -23.82 -6.86 -10.77
C GLU A 103 -23.36 -5.92 -11.90
N LYS A 104 -24.23 -5.03 -12.38
CA LYS A 104 -23.87 -4.04 -13.42
C LYS A 104 -22.96 -2.94 -12.88
N GLU A 105 -23.17 -2.49 -11.65
CA GLU A 105 -22.27 -1.56 -10.97
C GLU A 105 -20.91 -2.20 -10.68
N GLU A 106 -20.85 -3.46 -10.24
CA GLU A 106 -19.61 -4.22 -10.06
C GLU A 106 -18.86 -4.44 -11.39
N GLU A 107 -19.58 -4.70 -12.49
CA GLU A 107 -18.99 -4.88 -13.82
C GLU A 107 -18.46 -3.55 -14.41
N GLU A 108 -19.18 -2.43 -14.22
CA GLU A 108 -18.68 -1.08 -14.53
C GLU A 108 -17.52 -0.63 -13.60
N LEU A 109 -17.51 -1.05 -12.32
CA LEU A 109 -16.41 -0.83 -11.38
C LEU A 109 -15.14 -1.55 -11.85
N SER A 110 -15.26 -2.83 -12.20
CA SER A 110 -14.13 -3.67 -12.65
C SER A 110 -13.46 -3.12 -13.90
N THR A 111 -14.23 -2.49 -14.78
CA THR A 111 -13.76 -1.90 -16.04
C THR A 111 -13.17 -0.50 -15.86
N LYS A 112 -13.58 0.27 -14.84
CA LYS A 112 -12.93 1.53 -14.43
C LYS A 112 -11.62 1.29 -13.66
N GLU A 113 -11.58 0.36 -12.71
CA GLU A 113 -10.36 -0.02 -11.97
C GLU A 113 -9.26 -0.54 -12.92
N SER A 114 -9.64 -1.28 -13.96
CA SER A 114 -8.76 -1.79 -15.03
C SER A 114 -8.03 -0.69 -15.82
N LYS A 115 -8.57 0.53 -15.92
CA LYS A 115 -7.98 1.62 -16.71
C LYS A 115 -6.90 2.42 -15.97
N THR A 116 -6.87 2.38 -14.64
CA THR A 116 -5.96 3.20 -13.81
C THR A 116 -4.93 2.39 -13.05
N GLN A 117 -5.07 1.06 -12.98
CA GLN A 117 -4.10 0.20 -12.33
C GLN A 117 -2.77 0.16 -13.10
N ILE A 118 -1.67 0.47 -12.40
CA ILE A 118 -0.31 0.35 -12.91
C ILE A 118 0.14 -1.10 -12.80
N TYR A 119 0.76 -1.62 -13.84
CA TYR A 119 1.50 -2.88 -13.78
C TYR A 119 2.63 -2.88 -14.80
N PHE A 120 3.59 -3.77 -14.58
CA PHE A 120 4.70 -3.99 -15.48
C PHE A 120 4.36 -5.15 -16.42
N SER A 121 4.58 -4.96 -17.72
CA SER A 121 4.21 -5.93 -18.76
C SER A 121 5.29 -6.00 -19.83
N GLU A 122 5.46 -7.18 -20.42
CA GLU A 122 6.25 -7.37 -21.64
C GLU A 122 5.46 -7.04 -22.91
N ASP A 123 4.12 -7.01 -22.85
CA ASP A 123 3.30 -6.62 -23.99
C ASP A 123 3.58 -5.14 -24.31
N ARG A 124 4.10 -4.87 -25.51
CA ARG A 124 4.42 -3.51 -25.99
C ARG A 124 3.21 -2.58 -25.99
N ARG A 125 1.99 -3.13 -26.08
CA ARG A 125 0.74 -2.36 -26.03
C ARG A 125 0.35 -1.97 -24.62
N GLU A 126 1.01 -2.51 -23.61
CA GLU A 126 0.69 -2.25 -22.19
C GLU A 126 1.92 -1.77 -21.42
N SER A 127 3.12 -1.91 -21.99
CA SER A 127 4.39 -1.53 -21.38
C SER A 127 4.49 -0.04 -21.05
N PHE A 128 3.64 0.80 -21.66
CA PHE A 128 3.56 2.23 -21.37
C PHE A 128 2.75 2.55 -20.11
N ARG A 129 2.00 1.59 -19.53
CA ARG A 129 1.22 1.84 -18.30
C ARG A 129 2.14 2.32 -17.18
N ALA A 130 3.29 1.70 -17.00
CA ALA A 130 4.28 2.10 -16.00
C ALA A 130 4.93 3.47 -16.27
N ASP A 131 4.84 4.01 -17.50
CA ASP A 131 5.41 5.33 -17.82
C ASP A 131 4.72 6.47 -17.07
N LYS A 132 3.47 6.25 -16.63
CA LYS A 132 2.78 7.16 -15.73
C LYS A 132 3.59 7.43 -14.45
N LEU A 133 4.30 6.43 -13.92
CA LEU A 133 5.15 6.59 -12.74
C LEU A 133 6.26 7.62 -13.00
N TYR A 134 6.93 7.53 -14.15
CA TYR A 134 7.97 8.47 -14.53
C TYR A 134 7.42 9.88 -14.71
N ASN A 135 6.29 10.00 -15.41
CA ASN A 135 5.64 11.29 -15.66
C ASN A 135 5.23 11.96 -14.35
N ASP A 136 4.61 11.21 -13.43
CA ASP A 136 4.21 11.77 -12.13
C ASP A 136 5.39 12.28 -11.31
N VAL A 137 6.52 11.57 -11.28
CA VAL A 137 7.71 12.07 -10.57
C VAL A 137 8.31 13.28 -11.30
N SER A 138 8.29 13.28 -12.63
CA SER A 138 8.75 14.41 -13.46
C SER A 138 7.91 15.67 -13.25
N ASP A 139 6.62 15.51 -12.95
CA ASP A 139 5.70 16.57 -12.55
C ASP A 139 5.93 17.08 -11.11
N GLY A 140 6.98 16.60 -10.44
CA GLY A 140 7.40 17.03 -9.10
C GLY A 140 6.81 16.21 -7.95
N ASN A 141 6.10 15.12 -8.24
CA ASN A 141 5.46 14.32 -7.19
C ASN A 141 6.45 13.35 -6.52
N LEU A 142 6.23 13.09 -5.23
CA LEU A 142 6.72 11.88 -4.58
C LEU A 142 5.82 10.72 -4.99
N VAL A 143 6.37 9.66 -5.56
CA VAL A 143 5.59 8.49 -6.00
C VAL A 143 6.01 7.25 -5.21
N VAL A 144 5.04 6.61 -4.55
CA VAL A 144 5.23 5.33 -3.86
C VAL A 144 4.57 4.22 -4.66
N VAL A 145 5.29 3.12 -4.87
CA VAL A 145 4.80 1.97 -5.64
C VAL A 145 4.97 0.68 -4.83
N ASN A 146 3.88 -0.01 -4.55
CA ASN A 146 3.94 -1.37 -3.99
C ASN A 146 4.13 -2.38 -5.12
N LEU A 147 5.24 -3.13 -5.11
CA LEU A 147 5.55 -4.10 -6.16
C LEU A 147 5.11 -5.53 -5.80
N PRO A 148 4.57 -6.31 -6.76
CA PRO A 148 4.31 -7.73 -6.56
C PRO A 148 5.59 -8.53 -6.38
N ALA A 149 5.46 -9.78 -5.92
CA ALA A 149 6.57 -10.72 -5.97
C ALA A 149 6.98 -11.02 -7.42
N GLN A 150 8.25 -11.37 -7.64
CA GLN A 150 8.79 -11.83 -8.93
C GLN A 150 8.64 -10.86 -10.12
N VAL A 151 8.49 -9.55 -9.86
CA VAL A 151 8.34 -8.53 -10.92
C VAL A 151 9.66 -7.89 -11.37
N GLU A 152 10.77 -8.20 -10.71
CA GLU A 152 12.08 -7.54 -10.89
C GLU A 152 12.51 -7.47 -12.36
N LEU A 153 12.37 -8.56 -13.12
CA LEU A 153 12.81 -8.59 -14.51
C LEU A 153 12.07 -7.53 -15.35
N LEU A 154 10.77 -7.35 -15.11
CA LEU A 154 9.94 -6.40 -15.84
C LEU A 154 10.23 -4.96 -15.41
N VAL A 155 10.41 -4.73 -14.12
CA VAL A 155 10.80 -3.41 -13.59
C VAL A 155 12.18 -3.02 -14.13
N ASN A 156 13.14 -3.94 -14.10
CA ASN A 156 14.48 -3.70 -14.65
C ASN A 156 14.41 -3.38 -16.15
N LYS A 157 13.67 -4.16 -16.94
CA LYS A 157 13.48 -3.87 -18.37
C LYS A 157 12.87 -2.49 -18.59
N TRP A 158 11.89 -2.10 -17.78
CA TRP A 158 11.29 -0.77 -17.85
C TRP A 158 12.30 0.33 -17.53
N LEU A 159 13.06 0.17 -16.44
CA LEU A 159 14.08 1.12 -16.00
C LEU A 159 15.22 1.28 -17.02
N THR A 160 15.73 0.17 -17.58
CA THR A 160 16.89 0.20 -18.49
C THR A 160 16.52 0.54 -19.93
N ASN A 161 15.45 -0.04 -20.48
CA ASN A 161 15.12 0.14 -21.90
C ASN A 161 14.62 1.56 -22.23
N ARG A 162 14.22 2.30 -21.20
CA ARG A 162 13.74 3.68 -21.30
C ARG A 162 14.79 4.69 -20.82
N SER A 163 16.01 4.24 -20.56
CA SER A 163 17.10 5.04 -20.00
C SER A 163 16.75 5.76 -18.69
N ILE A 164 15.73 5.30 -17.95
CA ILE A 164 15.27 5.96 -16.72
C ILE A 164 16.40 6.01 -15.69
N LEU A 165 17.23 4.96 -15.59
CA LEU A 165 18.36 4.97 -14.65
C LEU A 165 19.44 6.01 -14.99
N ASP A 166 19.56 6.39 -16.25
CA ASP A 166 20.67 7.21 -16.74
C ASP A 166 20.23 8.67 -16.95
N ASP A 167 18.97 8.90 -17.35
CA ASP A 167 18.45 10.20 -17.77
C ASP A 167 17.52 10.87 -16.73
N SER A 168 17.10 10.16 -15.67
CA SER A 168 16.22 10.75 -14.64
C SER A 168 16.96 11.76 -13.77
N ASP A 169 16.29 12.87 -13.47
CA ASP A 169 16.80 13.92 -12.58
C ASP A 169 16.29 13.80 -11.14
N PHE A 170 15.70 12.65 -10.81
CA PHE A 170 15.11 12.35 -9.51
C PHE A 170 15.67 11.05 -8.94
N PRO A 171 15.75 10.92 -7.60
CA PRO A 171 16.23 9.72 -6.97
C PRO A 171 15.20 8.57 -7.08
N ILE A 172 15.72 7.35 -7.23
CA ILE A 172 14.94 6.11 -7.19
C ILE A 172 15.36 5.32 -5.96
N TYR A 173 14.38 4.90 -5.17
CA TYR A 173 14.58 4.17 -3.92
C TYR A 173 13.96 2.79 -3.99
N TYR A 174 14.71 1.79 -3.54
CA TYR A 174 14.20 0.44 -3.31
C TYR A 174 14.14 0.17 -1.81
N TRP A 175 12.94 0.24 -1.24
CA TRP A 175 12.64 -0.27 0.10
C TRP A 175 12.54 -1.79 0.02
N PHE A 176 13.67 -2.47 0.14
CA PHE A 176 13.78 -3.92 -0.02
C PHE A 176 13.43 -4.62 1.29
N VAL A 177 12.25 -5.23 1.34
CA VAL A 177 11.73 -5.96 2.50
C VAL A 177 12.26 -7.39 2.52
N THR A 178 12.90 -7.77 3.62
CA THR A 178 13.44 -9.11 3.82
C THR A 178 13.02 -9.71 5.16
N ASP A 179 12.71 -11.00 5.15
CA ASP A 179 12.51 -11.84 6.33
C ASP A 179 13.81 -12.55 6.78
N GLY A 180 14.94 -12.27 6.11
CA GLY A 180 16.22 -12.93 6.38
C GLY A 180 16.30 -14.39 5.91
N SER A 181 15.31 -14.90 5.18
CA SER A 181 15.42 -16.22 4.57
C SER A 181 16.54 -16.24 3.50
N PRO A 182 17.27 -17.36 3.31
CA PRO A 182 18.37 -17.43 2.35
C PRO A 182 17.98 -16.98 0.93
N GLU A 183 16.78 -17.34 0.49
CA GLU A 183 16.20 -16.91 -0.78
C GLU A 183 16.02 -15.39 -0.84
N SER A 184 15.41 -14.78 0.18
CA SER A 184 15.20 -13.32 0.22
C SER A 184 16.54 -12.57 0.23
N LEU A 185 17.54 -13.07 0.95
CA LEU A 185 18.88 -12.48 0.99
C LEU A 185 19.64 -12.63 -0.34
N THR A 186 19.46 -13.75 -1.05
CA THR A 186 20.03 -13.95 -2.39
C THR A 186 19.42 -12.99 -3.41
N LEU A 187 18.09 -12.80 -3.37
CA LEU A 187 17.40 -11.83 -4.23
C LEU A 187 17.84 -10.39 -3.91
N MET A 188 17.95 -10.05 -2.62
CA MET A 188 18.48 -8.76 -2.17
C MET A 188 19.89 -8.49 -2.70
N GLU A 189 20.79 -9.48 -2.61
CA GLU A 189 22.15 -9.36 -3.12
C GLU A 189 22.18 -9.15 -4.64
N ARG A 190 21.32 -9.86 -5.38
CA ARG A 190 21.19 -9.67 -6.82
C ARG A 190 20.72 -8.25 -7.15
N SER A 191 19.69 -7.74 -6.46
CA SER A 191 19.17 -6.37 -6.64
C SER A 191 20.26 -5.32 -6.39
N LEU A 192 20.97 -5.43 -5.25
CA LEU A 192 22.08 -4.52 -4.90
C LEU A 192 23.17 -4.50 -5.98
N ARG A 193 23.57 -5.67 -6.49
CA ARG A 193 24.61 -5.78 -7.53
C ARG A 193 24.15 -5.26 -8.88
N GLN A 194 22.88 -5.46 -9.24
CA GLN A 194 22.31 -5.07 -10.52
C GLN A 194 22.24 -3.54 -10.67
N TYR A 195 21.77 -2.87 -9.64
CA TYR A 195 21.55 -1.42 -9.70
C TYR A 195 22.73 -0.61 -9.18
N GLY A 196 23.49 -1.16 -8.22
CA GLY A 196 24.63 -0.46 -7.62
C GLY A 196 24.19 0.83 -6.93
N ASP A 197 24.86 1.94 -7.28
CA ASP A 197 24.60 3.29 -6.78
C ASP A 197 23.49 4.03 -7.55
N ARG A 198 23.01 3.49 -8.67
CA ARG A 198 21.93 4.10 -9.48
C ARG A 198 20.55 4.04 -8.81
N ILE A 199 20.36 3.12 -7.87
CA ILE A 199 19.15 3.02 -7.04
C ILE A 199 19.56 2.95 -5.57
N GLU A 200 19.04 3.87 -4.77
CA GLU A 200 19.28 3.87 -3.33
C GLU A 200 18.46 2.76 -2.67
N HIS A 201 19.15 1.69 -2.28
CA HIS A 201 18.53 0.60 -1.53
C HIS A 201 18.40 0.97 -0.05
N ILE A 202 17.24 0.68 0.51
CA ILE A 202 16.96 0.78 1.94
C ILE A 202 16.45 -0.59 2.38
N ILE A 203 17.21 -1.25 3.25
CA ILE A 203 16.87 -2.61 3.68
C ILE A 203 15.87 -2.54 4.82
N VAL A 204 14.68 -3.06 4.57
CA VAL A 204 13.62 -3.19 5.56
C VAL A 204 13.69 -4.60 6.14
N ARG A 205 14.21 -4.70 7.36
CA ARG A 205 14.30 -5.97 8.07
C ARG A 205 12.99 -6.27 8.79
N ASN A 206 12.31 -7.32 8.37
CA ASN A 206 11.07 -7.76 9.00
C ASN A 206 11.36 -8.66 10.21
N SER A 207 11.72 -8.04 11.34
CA SER A 207 11.93 -8.75 12.62
C SER A 207 10.62 -9.33 13.17
N GLY A 208 9.47 -8.89 12.65
CA GLY A 208 8.16 -9.44 12.94
C GLY A 208 7.92 -10.85 12.42
N LEU A 209 8.51 -11.21 11.29
CA LEU A 209 8.48 -12.58 10.76
C LEU A 209 9.66 -13.42 11.26
N ASN A 210 10.85 -12.82 11.37
CA ASN A 210 12.05 -13.51 11.80
C ASN A 210 12.91 -12.64 12.72
N LYS A 211 12.94 -12.99 14.01
CA LYS A 211 13.72 -12.26 15.02
C LYS A 211 15.23 -12.33 14.79
N SER A 212 15.71 -13.32 14.02
CA SER A 212 17.13 -13.51 13.70
C SER A 212 17.49 -12.99 12.30
N VAL A 213 16.70 -12.06 11.73
CA VAL A 213 16.99 -11.43 10.44
C VAL A 213 18.39 -10.80 10.39
N ASP A 214 18.83 -10.18 11.47
CA ASP A 214 20.18 -9.57 11.57
C ASP A 214 21.28 -10.61 11.50
N ASP A 215 21.16 -11.67 12.30
CA ASP A 215 22.12 -12.77 12.28
C ASP A 215 22.16 -13.46 10.90
N ALA A 216 21.02 -13.54 10.21
CA ALA A 216 20.94 -14.09 8.87
C ALA A 216 21.67 -13.22 7.84
N ILE A 217 21.49 -11.89 7.91
CA ILE A 217 22.24 -10.95 7.07
C ILE A 217 23.74 -11.05 7.33
N ILE A 218 24.15 -11.08 8.61
CA ILE A 218 25.57 -11.13 9.02
C ILE A 218 26.27 -12.37 8.45
N ARG A 219 25.56 -13.50 8.36
CA ARG A 219 26.11 -14.76 7.85
C ARG A 219 26.04 -14.91 6.33
N HIS A 220 25.37 -14.00 5.62
CA HIS A 220 25.18 -14.08 4.17
C HIS A 220 26.18 -13.17 3.45
N SER A 221 26.54 -13.51 2.21
CA SER A 221 27.41 -12.71 1.33
C SER A 221 26.89 -11.31 1.03
N VAL A 222 25.60 -11.07 1.27
CA VAL A 222 24.94 -9.80 0.98
C VAL A 222 25.47 -8.66 1.82
N LEU A 223 25.99 -8.96 3.03
CA LEU A 223 26.56 -7.96 3.93
C LEU A 223 27.68 -7.16 3.26
N GLU A 224 28.50 -7.80 2.43
CA GLU A 224 29.61 -7.13 1.72
C GLU A 224 29.08 -6.15 0.67
N SER A 225 28.02 -6.54 -0.06
CA SER A 225 27.35 -5.65 -1.01
C SER A 225 26.71 -4.45 -0.29
N MET A 226 26.07 -4.69 0.87
CA MET A 226 25.48 -3.63 1.70
C MET A 226 26.53 -2.66 2.24
N ARG A 227 27.68 -3.17 2.69
CA ARG A 227 28.80 -2.34 3.16
C ARG A 227 29.39 -1.49 2.05
N SER A 228 29.60 -2.08 0.87
CA SER A 228 30.13 -1.38 -0.29
C SER A 228 29.23 -0.22 -0.72
N LEU A 229 27.91 -0.43 -0.71
CA LEU A 229 26.91 0.57 -1.10
C LEU A 229 26.45 1.47 0.06
N LYS A 230 26.99 1.27 1.27
CA LYS A 230 26.60 1.98 2.50
C LYS A 230 25.08 2.01 2.71
N THR A 231 24.44 0.86 2.47
CA THR A 231 22.99 0.72 2.45
C THR A 231 22.38 1.03 3.82
N LYS A 232 21.32 1.84 3.83
CA LYS A 232 20.54 2.15 5.04
C LYS A 232 19.70 0.95 5.45
N MET A 233 19.39 0.85 6.74
CA MET A 233 18.59 -0.24 7.29
C MET A 233 17.52 0.29 8.23
N VAL A 234 16.30 -0.22 8.11
CA VAL A 234 15.19 0.04 9.02
C VAL A 234 14.64 -1.27 9.58
N GLU A 235 14.10 -1.22 10.78
CA GLU A 235 13.43 -2.36 11.40
C GLU A 235 11.91 -2.23 11.26
N MET A 236 11.26 -3.30 10.78
CA MET A 236 9.81 -3.48 10.85
C MET A 236 9.50 -4.58 11.89
N PRO A 237 9.04 -4.22 13.11
CA PRO A 237 8.72 -5.18 14.16
C PRO A 237 7.44 -5.96 13.86
N GLN A 238 7.06 -6.87 14.76
CA GLN A 238 5.81 -7.60 14.63
C GLN A 238 4.60 -6.68 14.84
N LEU A 239 3.68 -6.65 13.87
CA LEU A 239 2.32 -6.17 14.11
C LEU A 239 1.52 -7.27 14.83
N ILE A 240 1.19 -7.04 16.09
CA ILE A 240 0.52 -8.03 16.96
C ILE A 240 -1.00 -7.89 16.80
N LEU A 241 -1.53 -8.48 15.73
CA LEU A 241 -2.96 -8.68 15.52
C LEU A 241 -3.22 -10.18 15.33
N SER A 242 -4.30 -10.71 15.89
CA SER A 242 -4.71 -12.08 15.61
C SER A 242 -5.18 -12.22 14.16
N ASN A 243 -5.19 -13.44 13.62
CA ASN A 243 -5.68 -13.67 12.25
C ASN A 243 -7.09 -13.11 12.04
N PRO A 244 -8.08 -13.31 12.94
CA PRO A 244 -9.38 -12.68 12.81
C PRO A 244 -9.33 -11.15 12.79
N GLN A 245 -8.49 -10.53 13.63
CA GLN A 245 -8.35 -9.08 13.66
C GLN A 245 -7.74 -8.54 12.36
N MET A 246 -6.73 -9.21 11.83
CA MET A 246 -6.14 -8.86 10.53
C MET A 246 -7.16 -9.03 9.40
N GLN A 247 -7.99 -10.07 9.43
CA GLN A 247 -9.08 -10.23 8.47
C GLN A 247 -10.10 -9.11 8.55
N VAL A 248 -10.45 -8.63 9.75
CA VAL A 248 -11.32 -7.46 9.92
C VAL A 248 -10.70 -6.22 9.26
N VAL A 249 -9.39 -5.98 9.44
CA VAL A 249 -8.69 -4.86 8.78
C VAL A 249 -8.78 -4.98 7.25
N LYS A 250 -8.52 -6.16 6.70
CA LYS A 250 -8.54 -6.40 5.25
C LYS A 250 -9.94 -6.29 4.64
N ILE A 251 -10.92 -6.98 5.22
CA ILE A 251 -12.30 -7.01 4.71
C ILE A 251 -12.91 -5.61 4.74
N ASN A 252 -12.67 -4.85 5.82
CA ASN A 252 -13.17 -3.48 5.94
C ASN A 252 -12.25 -2.45 5.25
N ARG A 253 -11.20 -2.90 4.55
CA ARG A 253 -10.26 -2.07 3.78
C ARG A 253 -9.70 -0.90 4.60
N LEU A 254 -9.42 -1.13 5.88
CA LEU A 254 -9.04 -0.09 6.82
C LEU A 254 -7.57 0.32 6.65
N LYS A 255 -7.29 1.62 6.72
CA LYS A 255 -5.93 2.11 6.94
C LYS A 255 -5.48 1.74 8.35
N LEU A 256 -4.17 1.70 8.57
CA LEU A 256 -3.66 1.41 9.92
C LEU A 256 -4.03 2.56 10.88
N SER A 257 -4.08 3.80 10.39
CA SER A 257 -4.58 4.96 11.13
C SER A 257 -6.03 4.80 11.59
N ASP A 258 -6.89 4.20 10.77
CA ASP A 258 -8.31 3.97 11.10
C ASP A 258 -8.43 3.01 12.29
N VAL A 259 -7.57 1.98 12.32
CA VAL A 259 -7.47 1.06 13.46
C VAL A 259 -6.97 1.76 14.72
N THR A 260 -6.16 2.82 14.62
CA THR A 260 -5.68 3.54 15.82
C THR A 260 -6.69 4.52 16.42
N ARG A 261 -7.78 4.84 15.72
CA ARG A 261 -8.73 5.89 16.13
C ARG A 261 -9.46 5.48 17.40
N SER A 262 -9.24 6.26 18.46
CA SER A 262 -9.93 6.07 19.74
C SER A 262 -11.44 6.28 19.58
N GLY A 263 -12.26 5.34 20.07
CA GLY A 263 -13.72 5.41 19.98
C GLY A 263 -14.33 4.87 18.69
N ALA A 264 -13.52 4.42 17.72
CA ALA A 264 -14.05 3.66 16.59
C ALA A 264 -14.50 2.26 17.07
N GLU A 265 -15.82 2.04 17.19
CA GLU A 265 -16.39 0.72 17.46
C GLU A 265 -16.39 -0.13 16.19
N ILE A 266 -15.20 -0.55 15.75
CA ILE A 266 -15.09 -1.50 14.65
C ILE A 266 -15.35 -2.89 15.21
N LYS A 267 -16.44 -3.52 14.79
CA LYS A 267 -16.81 -4.88 15.21
C LYS A 267 -15.66 -5.85 14.96
N GLY A 268 -15.13 -6.45 16.02
CA GLY A 268 -13.97 -7.35 15.97
C GLY A 268 -12.62 -6.71 16.28
N LEU A 269 -12.53 -5.38 16.41
CA LEU A 269 -11.35 -4.64 16.86
C LEU A 269 -11.66 -3.87 18.14
N GLY A 270 -11.39 -4.48 19.29
CA GLY A 270 -11.44 -3.79 20.59
C GLY A 270 -10.27 -2.81 20.78
N SER A 271 -10.16 -2.23 21.98
CA SER A 271 -9.10 -1.25 22.32
C SER A 271 -7.66 -1.78 22.19
N LEU A 272 -7.45 -3.08 22.42
CA LEU A 272 -6.10 -3.67 22.41
C LEU A 272 -5.45 -3.67 21.00
N PRO A 273 -6.15 -4.11 19.92
CA PRO A 273 -5.71 -3.87 18.54
C PRO A 273 -5.32 -2.43 18.22
N GLN A 274 -6.07 -1.44 18.72
CA GLN A 274 -5.80 -0.03 18.49
C GLN A 274 -4.45 0.38 19.11
N ILE A 275 -4.24 0.02 20.38
CA ILE A 275 -2.99 0.29 21.12
C ILE A 275 -1.80 -0.38 20.43
N ARG A 276 -1.96 -1.65 20.00
CA ARG A 276 -0.89 -2.42 19.36
C ARG A 276 -0.52 -1.86 17.98
N THR A 277 -1.51 -1.49 17.18
CA THR A 277 -1.30 -0.88 15.86
C THR A 277 -0.62 0.48 15.99
N LYS A 278 -1.06 1.30 16.95
CA LYS A 278 -0.42 2.59 17.26
C LYS A 278 1.04 2.41 17.67
N SER A 279 1.33 1.48 18.59
CA SER A 279 2.70 1.19 19.03
C SER A 279 3.58 0.65 17.89
N PHE A 280 3.03 -0.19 17.02
CA PHE A 280 3.70 -0.70 15.83
C PHE A 280 4.09 0.45 14.89
N LEU A 281 3.13 1.30 14.49
CA LEU A 281 3.39 2.45 13.61
C LEU A 281 4.45 3.39 14.19
N GLN A 282 4.34 3.74 15.47
CA GLN A 282 5.32 4.60 16.15
C GLN A 282 6.74 4.05 16.05
N LYS A 283 6.92 2.74 16.29
CA LYS A 283 8.24 2.10 16.21
C LYS A 283 8.79 2.12 14.79
N CYS A 284 7.95 1.85 13.78
CA CYS A 284 8.35 1.93 12.38
C CYS A 284 8.73 3.36 11.97
N HIS A 285 7.91 4.35 12.32
CA HIS A 285 8.14 5.76 11.97
C HIS A 285 9.47 6.26 12.57
N ILE A 286 9.79 5.88 13.80
CA ILE A 286 11.10 6.18 14.42
C ILE A 286 12.27 5.59 13.60
N GLN A 287 12.11 4.40 13.00
CA GLN A 287 13.16 3.81 12.18
C GLN A 287 13.31 4.53 10.84
N ILE A 288 12.20 4.98 10.24
CA ILE A 288 12.21 5.76 8.99
C ILE A 288 12.81 7.16 9.23
N ASP A 289 12.42 7.84 10.32
CA ASP A 289 12.97 9.15 10.73
C ASP A 289 14.51 9.08 10.82
N LYS A 290 15.06 8.02 11.44
CA LYS A 290 16.52 7.85 11.66
C LYS A 290 17.37 7.84 10.39
N ILE A 291 16.81 7.44 9.25
CA ILE A 291 17.56 7.33 8.00
C ILE A 291 17.44 8.57 7.11
N ALA A 292 16.65 9.56 7.54
CA ALA A 292 16.52 10.90 6.97
C ALA A 292 16.27 10.94 5.45
N VAL A 293 15.53 9.96 4.91
CA VAL A 293 15.22 9.88 3.47
C VAL A 293 14.31 11.01 3.02
N PHE A 294 13.37 11.41 3.87
CA PHE A 294 12.38 12.46 3.58
C PHE A 294 12.72 13.83 4.19
N GLY A 295 14.01 14.05 4.50
CA GLY A 295 14.55 15.30 5.04
C GLY A 295 14.47 15.47 6.56
N GLU A 296 15.39 16.28 7.10
CA GLU A 296 15.35 16.84 8.45
C GLU A 296 15.29 18.37 8.33
N GLU A 297 14.21 19.01 8.78
CA GLU A 297 14.23 20.30 9.49
C GLU A 297 12.95 20.35 10.36
N ARG A 298 12.95 19.59 11.45
CA ARG A 298 12.06 19.89 12.59
C ARG A 298 12.83 20.86 13.50
N THR A 299 12.78 22.15 13.20
CA THR A 299 13.09 23.21 14.19
C THR A 299 12.00 23.27 15.25
#